data_AF-A0A7Y6PIQ4-F1
#
_entry.id   AF-A0A7Y6PIQ4-F1
#
_cell.length_a   1.000
_cell.length_b   1.000
_cell.length_c   1.000
_cell.angle_alpha   90.00
_cell.angle_beta   90.00
_cell.angle_gamma   90.00
#
_symmetry.space_group_name_H-M   'P 1'
#
loop_
_entity.id
_entity.type
_entity.pdbx_description
1 polymer ?
#
loop_
_entity_poly.entity_id
_entity_poly.type
_entity_poly.pdbx_seq_one_letter_code
_entity_poly.pdbx_strand_id
1 'polypeptide(L)'
;DFGKGFYTTTNFEQAKKWALLKKNREQSEKAIVSVYEVPDDILDREYPVLRFMGATKEWLEFVVNNRRGRENGDYDLIMGPVANDQLYATIRLYEQRVVTAEAA
;
A
#
# COMPACT_ATOMS: atom_id res chain seq x y z
N ASP A 1 -1.33 -4.72 3.26
CA ASP A 1 0.01 -4.15 3.10
C ASP A 1 0.54 -4.73 1.79
N PHE A 2 1.30 -4.00 0.98
CA PHE A 2 1.87 -4.55 -0.25
C PHE A 2 3.19 -5.29 -0.02
N GLY A 3 3.60 -5.44 1.24
CA GLY A 3 4.78 -6.18 1.64
C GLY A 3 5.99 -5.27 1.82
N LYS A 4 7.19 -5.85 1.70
CA LYS A 4 8.44 -5.09 1.83
C LYS A 4 8.67 -4.28 0.55
N GLY A 5 8.88 -2.98 0.69
CA GLY A 5 9.13 -2.11 -0.45
C GLY A 5 9.21 -0.64 -0.06
N PHE A 6 9.50 0.20 -1.04
CA PHE A 6 9.49 1.65 -0.89
C PHE A 6 8.10 2.20 -1.26
N TYR A 7 7.38 2.70 -0.25
CA TYR A 7 6.03 3.22 -0.43
C TYR A 7 6.06 4.67 -0.84
N THR A 8 5.46 4.96 -1.99
CA THR A 8 5.31 6.31 -2.54
C THR A 8 3.84 6.68 -2.70
N THR A 9 3.58 7.98 -2.84
CA THR A 9 2.25 8.53 -3.13
C THR A 9 2.42 9.80 -3.94
N THR A 10 1.50 10.06 -4.87
CA THR A 10 1.42 11.34 -5.58
C THR A 10 0.81 12.45 -4.73
N ASN A 11 0.24 12.11 -3.56
CA ASN A 11 -0.34 13.08 -2.63
C ASN A 11 0.69 13.56 -1.59
N PHE A 12 1.23 14.75 -1.79
CA PHE A 12 2.22 15.33 -0.88
C PHE A 12 1.71 15.49 0.56
N GLU A 13 0.46 15.92 0.75
CA GLU A 13 -0.11 16.10 2.10
C GLU A 13 -0.25 14.77 2.84
N GLN A 14 -0.53 13.67 2.13
CA GLN A 14 -0.50 12.33 2.70
C GLN A 14 0.93 11.96 3.13
N ALA A 15 1.93 12.15 2.25
CA ALA A 15 3.33 11.86 2.58
C ALA A 15 3.83 12.67 3.79
N LYS A 16 3.48 13.96 3.85
CA LYS A 16 3.80 14.85 4.96
C LYS A 16 3.18 14.39 6.27
N LYS A 17 1.90 13.99 6.28
CA LYS A 17 1.25 13.41 7.47
C LYS A 17 1.99 12.18 7.98
N TRP A 18 2.38 11.28 7.07
CA TRP A 18 3.17 10.09 7.42
C TRP A 18 4.55 10.44 7.99
N ALA A 19 5.26 11.40 7.39
CA ALA A 19 6.56 11.84 7.88
C ALA A 19 6.48 12.42 9.30
N LEU A 20 5.43 13.22 9.60
CA LEU A 20 5.19 13.75 10.94
C LEU A 20 4.83 12.64 11.95
N LEU A 21 3.98 11.69 11.56
CA LEU A 21 3.64 10.54 12.41
C LEU A 21 4.89 9.71 12.74
N LYS A 22 5.75 9.46 11.75
CA LYS A 22 7.00 8.73 11.93
C LYS A 22 7.95 9.49 12.84
N LYS A 23 8.17 10.79 12.60
CA LYS A 23 8.96 11.67 13.47
C LYS A 23 8.51 11.56 14.93
N ASN A 24 7.21 11.64 15.18
CA ASN A 24 6.65 11.59 16.53
C ASN A 24 6.85 10.22 17.19
N ARG A 25 6.67 9.12 16.45
CA ARG A 25 6.86 7.76 16.95
C ARG A 25 8.32 7.44 17.26
N GLU A 26 9.24 7.92 16.43
CA GLU A 26 10.68 7.66 16.54
C GLU A 26 11.41 8.76 17.32
N GLN A 27 10.69 9.76 17.85
CA GLN A 27 11.25 10.91 18.57
C GLN A 27 12.39 11.61 17.80
N SER A 28 12.28 11.67 16.47
CA SER A 28 13.27 12.30 15.61
C SER A 28 13.13 13.82 15.63
N GLU A 29 14.22 14.54 15.37
CA GLU A 29 14.21 16.02 15.33
C GLU A 29 13.42 16.56 14.13
N LYS A 30 13.55 15.89 12.97
CA LYS A 30 13.01 16.35 11.68
C LYS A 30 12.08 15.30 11.07
N ALA A 31 11.04 15.79 10.38
CA ALA A 31 10.22 15.00 9.48
C ALA A 31 10.69 15.29 8.05
N ILE A 32 11.00 14.24 7.28
CA ILE A 32 11.56 14.37 5.93
C ILE A 32 10.60 13.69 4.96
N VAL A 33 10.29 14.39 3.87
CA VAL A 33 9.57 13.84 2.71
C VAL A 33 10.56 13.84 1.54
N SER A 34 10.82 12.67 0.97
CA SER A 34 11.62 12.54 -0.25
C SER A 34 10.69 12.62 -1.46
N VAL A 35 11.03 13.48 -2.41
CA VAL A 35 10.26 13.70 -3.65
C VAL A 35 11.11 13.24 -4.82
N TYR A 36 10.50 12.49 -5.73
CA TYR A 36 11.14 11.93 -6.90
C TYR A 36 10.34 12.33 -8.13
N GLU A 37 11.03 12.63 -9.21
CA GLU A 37 10.43 12.83 -10.53
C GLU A 37 10.70 11.59 -11.37
N VAL A 38 9.67 11.11 -12.05
CA VAL A 38 9.72 9.93 -12.90
C VAL A 38 8.98 10.23 -14.21
N PRO A 39 9.31 9.53 -15.32
CA PRO A 39 8.56 9.66 -16.56
C PRO A 39 7.08 9.33 -16.37
N ASP A 40 6.19 10.05 -17.08
CA ASP A 40 4.74 9.86 -17.00
C ASP A 40 4.29 8.43 -17.36
N ASP A 41 5.07 7.76 -18.21
CA ASP A 41 4.85 6.40 -18.68
C ASP A 41 5.49 5.32 -17.78
N ILE A 42 6.00 5.66 -16.59
CA ILE A 42 6.77 4.72 -15.74
C ILE A 42 6.05 3.39 -15.49
N LEU A 43 4.72 3.41 -15.40
CA LEU A 43 3.91 2.23 -15.15
C LEU A 43 3.75 1.34 -16.42
N ASP A 44 4.00 1.88 -17.62
CA ASP A 44 3.79 1.24 -18.93
C ASP A 44 5.11 0.72 -19.56
N ARG A 45 6.21 0.76 -18.80
CA ARG A 45 7.55 0.33 -19.24
C ARG A 45 7.75 -1.19 -19.11
N GLU A 46 8.91 -1.67 -19.56
CA GLU A 46 9.32 -3.09 -19.54
C GLU A 46 9.65 -3.64 -18.14
N TYR A 47 8.94 -3.19 -17.10
CA TYR A 47 9.02 -3.72 -15.75
C TYR A 47 7.79 -4.60 -15.45
N PRO A 48 7.89 -5.63 -14.60
CA PRO A 48 6.73 -6.30 -14.06
C PRO A 48 5.92 -5.35 -13.16
N VAL A 49 4.81 -4.82 -13.70
CA VAL A 49 3.92 -3.89 -12.99
C VAL A 49 2.59 -4.56 -12.64
N LEU A 50 2.20 -4.50 -11.37
CA LEU A 50 0.87 -4.91 -10.91
C LEU A 50 -0.01 -3.68 -10.61
N ARG A 51 -1.18 -3.60 -11.25
CA ARG A 51 -2.12 -2.48 -11.06
C ARG A 51 -3.46 -2.94 -10.54
N PHE A 52 -3.89 -2.37 -9.41
CA PHE A 52 -5.22 -2.52 -8.87
C PHE A 52 -6.02 -1.24 -9.11
N MET A 53 -7.09 -1.34 -9.90
CA MET A 53 -7.96 -0.20 -10.21
C MET A 53 -8.91 0.17 -9.06
N GLY A 54 -9.01 -0.68 -8.04
CA GLY A 54 -9.87 -0.47 -6.88
C GLY A 54 -9.61 -1.51 -5.79
N ALA A 55 -10.35 -1.40 -4.69
CA ALA A 55 -10.27 -2.34 -3.58
C ALA A 55 -11.09 -3.60 -3.91
N THR A 56 -10.65 -4.34 -4.93
CA THR A 56 -11.28 -5.59 -5.39
C THR A 56 -10.92 -6.77 -4.47
N LYS A 57 -11.55 -7.92 -4.71
CA LYS A 57 -11.20 -9.18 -4.04
C LYS A 57 -9.73 -9.54 -4.23
N GLU A 58 -9.21 -9.41 -5.45
CA GLU A 58 -7.82 -9.72 -5.79
C GLU A 58 -6.85 -8.79 -5.03
N TRP A 59 -7.21 -7.51 -4.91
CA TRP A 59 -6.47 -6.55 -4.09
C TRP A 59 -6.48 -6.95 -2.61
N LEU A 60 -7.64 -7.32 -2.07
CA LEU A 60 -7.78 -7.73 -0.67
C LEU A 60 -6.95 -8.98 -0.37
N GLU A 61 -7.06 -10.00 -1.22
CA GLU A 61 -6.28 -11.23 -1.13
C GLU A 61 -4.78 -10.96 -1.20
N PHE A 62 -4.36 -10.08 -2.12
CA PHE A 62 -2.97 -9.65 -2.23
C PHE A 62 -2.47 -8.95 -0.94
N VAL A 63 -3.24 -8.00 -0.42
CA VAL A 63 -2.93 -7.27 0.83
C VAL A 63 -2.79 -8.22 2.02
N VAL A 64 -3.67 -9.22 2.12
CA VAL A 64 -3.73 -10.18 3.23
C VAL A 64 -2.62 -11.21 3.13
N ASN A 65 -2.33 -11.72 1.93
CA ASN A 65 -1.23 -12.65 1.70
C ASN A 65 0.12 -12.02 2.09
N ASN A 66 0.37 -10.77 1.70
CA ASN A 66 1.56 -10.03 2.11
C ASN A 66 1.66 -9.88 3.64
N ARG A 67 0.55 -9.54 4.32
CA ARG A 67 0.53 -9.42 5.80
C ARG A 67 0.73 -10.74 6.53
N ARG A 68 0.39 -11.86 5.87
CA ARG A 68 0.66 -13.23 6.34
C ARG A 68 2.08 -13.72 6.00
N GLY A 69 2.90 -12.89 5.35
CA GLY A 69 4.25 -13.27 4.93
C GLY A 69 4.28 -14.31 3.81
N ARG A 70 3.21 -14.41 3.01
CA ARG A 70 3.16 -15.28 1.82
C ARG A 70 3.77 -14.55 0.64
N GLU A 71 4.44 -15.31 -0.22
CA GLU A 71 4.92 -14.81 -1.51
C GLU A 71 3.74 -14.44 -2.40
N ASN A 72 3.88 -13.33 -3.14
CA ASN A 72 2.79 -12.69 -3.86
C ASN A 72 3.26 -12.18 -5.24
N GLY A 73 4.03 -13.02 -5.93
CA GLY A 73 4.65 -12.69 -7.21
C GLY A 73 5.82 -11.70 -7.08
N ASP A 74 6.62 -11.64 -8.15
CA ASP A 74 7.75 -10.72 -8.26
C ASP A 74 7.37 -9.55 -9.15
N TYR A 75 7.16 -8.39 -8.52
CA TYR A 75 6.80 -7.15 -9.19
C TYR A 75 7.76 -6.03 -8.80
N ASP A 76 8.22 -5.25 -9.78
CA ASP A 76 9.07 -4.09 -9.55
C ASP A 76 8.25 -2.88 -9.11
N LEU A 77 7.00 -2.78 -9.58
CA LEU A 77 6.09 -1.69 -9.26
C LEU A 77 4.68 -2.19 -9.01
N ILE A 78 4.10 -1.76 -7.89
CA ILE A 78 2.73 -2.10 -7.52
C ILE A 78 1.96 -0.79 -7.30
N MET A 79 0.87 -0.61 -8.03
CA MET A 79 -0.05 0.51 -7.88
C MET A 79 -1.40 0.01 -7.42
N GLY A 80 -1.99 0.67 -6.43
CA GLY A 80 -3.34 0.34 -5.98
C GLY A 80 -3.90 1.33 -4.97
N PRO A 81 -5.13 1.12 -4.52
CA PRO A 81 -5.77 2.00 -3.55
C PRO A 81 -5.06 1.94 -2.19
N VAL A 82 -5.09 3.06 -1.48
CA VAL A 82 -4.67 3.14 -0.08
C VAL A 82 -5.87 2.86 0.81
N ALA A 83 -5.73 1.92 1.74
CA ALA A 83 -6.79 1.62 2.70
C ALA A 83 -7.06 2.79 3.63
N ASN A 84 -8.33 3.20 3.73
CA ASN A 84 -8.82 4.08 4.79
C ASN A 84 -9.18 3.27 6.05
N ASP A 85 -9.56 3.95 7.13
CA ASP A 85 -9.85 3.29 8.41
C ASP A 85 -10.96 2.25 8.33
N GLN A 86 -12.00 2.51 7.51
CA GLN A 86 -13.10 1.58 7.29
C GLN A 86 -12.63 0.33 6.55
N LEU A 87 -11.87 0.49 5.47
CA LEU A 87 -11.31 -0.62 4.70
C LEU A 87 -10.31 -1.42 5.55
N TYR A 88 -9.57 -0.76 6.43
CA TYR A 88 -8.67 -1.43 7.37
C TYR A 88 -9.40 -2.32 8.37
N ALA A 89 -10.57 -1.91 8.86
CA ALA A 89 -11.41 -2.74 9.71
C ALA A 89 -11.89 -3.99 8.94
N THR A 90 -12.36 -3.83 7.70
CA THR A 90 -12.76 -4.94 6.83
C THR A 90 -11.61 -5.92 6.59
N ILE A 91 -10.40 -5.41 6.28
CA ILE A 91 -9.20 -6.24 6.13
C ILE A 91 -8.95 -7.07 7.38
N ARG A 92 -9.03 -6.49 8.59
CA ARG A 92 -8.83 -7.23 9.85
C ARG A 92 -9.86 -8.32 10.06
N LEU A 93 -11.14 -8.05 9.77
CA LEU A 93 -12.21 -9.04 9.90
C LEU A 93 -12.01 -10.21 8.93
N TYR A 94 -11.60 -9.91 7.70
CA TYR A 94 -11.27 -10.94 6.71
C TYR A 94 -10.02 -11.74 7.11
N GLU A 95 -8.97 -11.08 7.64
CA GLU A 95 -7.77 -11.74 8.17
C GLU A 95 -8.12 -12.76 9.26
N GLN A 96 -9.10 -12.43 10.12
CA GLN A 96 -9.63 -13.27 11.20
C GLN A 96 -10.66 -14.30 10.74
N ARG A 97 -10.99 -14.36 9.45
CA ARG A 97 -12.04 -15.22 8.86
C ARG A 97 -13.44 -14.98 9.44
N VAL A 98 -13.71 -13.76 9.91
CA VAL A 98 -15.03 -13.34 10.41
C VAL A 98 -15.97 -12.98 9.25
N VAL A 99 -15.40 -12.44 8.16
CA VAL A 99 -16.14 -12.13 6.91
C VAL A 99 -15.48 -12.83 5.73
N THR A 100 -16.27 -13.18 4.72
CA THR A 100 -15.77 -13.72 3.44
C THR A 100 -15.34 -12.59 2.51
N ALA A 101 -14.63 -12.93 1.43
CA ALA A 101 -14.21 -11.92 0.44
C ALA A 101 -15.40 -11.32 -0.31
N GLU A 102 -16.48 -12.08 -0.51
CA GLU A 102 -17.71 -11.62 -1.15
C GLU A 102 -18.51 -10.65 -0.27
N ALA A 103 -18.31 -10.70 1.06
CA ALA A 103 -18.96 -9.85 2.04
C ALA A 103 -18.14 -8.60 2.42
N ALA A 104 -16.90 -8.52 1.94
CA ALA A 104 -15.93 -7.47 2.20
C ALA A 104 -15.91 -6.43 1.07
#